data_AF-A0A377YYF3-F1
#
_entry.id   AF-A0A377YYF3-F1
#
_cell.length_a   1.000
_cell.length_b   1.000
_cell.length_c   1.000
_cell.angle_alpha   90.00
_cell.angle_beta   90.00
_cell.angle_gamma   90.00
#
_symmetry.space_group_name_H-M   'P 1'
#
loop_
_entity.id
_entity.type
_entity.pdbx_description
1 polymer ?
#
loop_
_entity_poly.entity_id
_entity_poly.type
_entity_poly.pdbx_seq_one_letter_code
_entity_poly.pdbx_strand_id
1 'polypeptide(L)'
;MNPRLILAVILGGMTGVFTLTILNGGLVSPASPGSILAVLAMTPKGAYFANIAAIIAAMAVSFVVSAVLLKTSKVKEEDDIEAATRRMHDMKAESKGASPLAAGNVTNDLSHVRKIIVACDAGMGSSAMGAGYCARKCRMPG
;
A
#
# COMPACT_ATOMS: atom_id res chain seq x y z
N MET A 1 12.72 1.89 5.02
CA MET A 1 12.59 0.86 3.96
C MET A 1 13.98 0.37 3.61
N ASN A 2 14.19 -0.93 3.48
CA ASN A 2 15.44 -1.45 2.93
C ASN A 2 15.42 -1.24 1.40
N PRO A 3 16.19 -0.29 0.84
CA PRO A 3 16.09 0.08 -0.58
C PRO A 3 16.42 -1.10 -1.52
N ARG A 4 17.11 -2.12 -1.00
CA ARG A 4 17.40 -3.37 -1.71
C ARG A 4 16.16 -4.18 -2.08
N LEU A 5 15.08 -4.11 -1.29
CA LEU A 5 13.83 -4.83 -1.59
C LEU A 5 13.07 -4.23 -2.78
N ILE A 6 13.36 -2.98 -3.15
CA ILE A 6 12.79 -2.36 -4.36
C ILE A 6 13.21 -3.15 -5.61
N LEU A 7 14.44 -3.67 -5.63
CA LEU A 7 14.92 -4.52 -6.73
C LEU A 7 14.11 -5.82 -6.84
N ALA A 8 13.74 -6.42 -5.71
CA ALA A 8 12.89 -7.61 -5.71
C ALA A 8 11.50 -7.33 -6.31
N VAL A 9 10.92 -6.17 -5.98
CA VAL A 9 9.62 -5.73 -6.52
C VAL A 9 9.70 -5.43 -8.01
N ILE A 10 10.76 -4.77 -8.48
CA ILE A 10 10.97 -4.48 -9.90
C ILE A 10 11.09 -5.78 -10.70
N LEU A 11 11.92 -6.72 -10.24
CA LEU A 11 12.11 -8.02 -10.91
C LEU A 11 10.83 -8.86 -10.91
N GLY A 12 10.07 -8.85 -9.81
CA GLY A 12 8.76 -9.48 -9.73
C GLY A 12 7.77 -8.89 -10.73
N GLY A 13 7.69 -7.56 -10.80
CA GLY A 13 6.83 -6.84 -11.73
C GLY A 13 7.18 -7.12 -13.20
N MET A 14 8.46 -7.09 -13.55
CA MET A 14 8.95 -7.43 -14.89
C MET A 14 8.57 -8.87 -15.29
N THR A 15 8.71 -9.83 -14.37
CA THR A 15 8.33 -11.22 -14.61
C THR A 15 6.83 -11.37 -14.83
N GLY A 16 6.01 -10.68 -14.04
CA GLY A 16 4.56 -10.66 -14.20
C GLY A 16 4.15 -10.13 -15.58
N VAL A 17 4.65 -8.96 -15.97
CA VAL A 17 4.35 -8.34 -17.28
C VAL A 17 4.83 -9.24 -18.43
N PHE A 18 6.01 -9.84 -18.31
CA PHE A 18 6.54 -10.78 -19.30
C PHE A 18 5.63 -12.00 -19.47
N THR A 19 5.12 -12.54 -18.37
CA THR A 19 4.19 -13.69 -18.40
C THR A 19 2.87 -13.34 -19.08
N LEU A 20 2.33 -12.13 -18.85
CA LEU A 20 1.15 -11.64 -19.58
C LEU A 20 1.44 -11.48 -21.07
N THR A 21 2.64 -10.99 -21.43
CA THR A 21 3.02 -10.74 -22.83
C THR A 21 3.14 -12.04 -23.61
N ILE A 22 3.66 -13.12 -23.01
CA ILE A 22 3.77 -14.45 -23.64
C ILE A 22 2.41 -15.13 -23.76
N LEU A 23 1.61 -15.11 -22.69
CA LEU A 23 0.32 -15.81 -22.66
C LEU A 23 -0.83 -14.97 -23.24
N ASN A 24 -0.54 -13.80 -23.82
CA ASN A 24 -1.52 -12.85 -24.36
C ASN A 24 -2.64 -12.52 -23.34
N GLY A 25 -2.24 -12.37 -22.08
CA GLY A 25 -3.10 -12.01 -20.96
C GLY A 25 -3.27 -10.50 -20.82
N GLY A 26 -4.23 -10.08 -20.01
CA GLY A 26 -4.54 -8.66 -19.85
C GLY A 26 -5.74 -8.40 -18.95
N LEU A 27 -5.94 -7.13 -18.63
CA LEU A 27 -7.11 -6.64 -17.91
C LEU A 27 -7.92 -5.72 -18.82
N VAL A 28 -9.24 -5.78 -18.70
CA VAL A 28 -10.15 -4.92 -19.49
C VAL A 28 -10.14 -3.49 -18.97
N SER A 29 -9.81 -3.28 -17.70
CA SER A 29 -9.70 -1.97 -17.05
C SER A 29 -8.60 -1.99 -15.98
N PRO A 30 -8.07 -0.82 -15.56
CA PRO A 30 -7.13 -0.75 -14.44
C PRO A 30 -7.80 -1.31 -13.17
N ALA A 31 -7.38 -2.49 -12.75
CA ALA A 31 -7.87 -3.09 -11.52
C ALA A 31 -7.33 -2.31 -10.31
N SER A 32 -8.18 -2.12 -9.30
CA SER A 32 -7.75 -1.54 -8.02
C SER A 32 -6.63 -2.39 -7.41
N PRO A 33 -5.49 -1.79 -7.02
CA PRO A 33 -4.29 -2.53 -6.60
C PRO A 33 -4.43 -3.26 -5.25
N GLY A 34 -5.63 -3.27 -4.66
CA GLY A 34 -5.87 -3.82 -3.33
C GLY A 34 -6.50 -5.21 -3.28
N SER A 35 -6.90 -5.83 -4.41
CA SER A 35 -7.62 -7.11 -4.35
C SER A 35 -7.44 -7.99 -5.58
N ILE A 36 -7.11 -9.26 -5.36
CA ILE A 36 -7.06 -10.30 -6.40
C ILE A 36 -8.46 -10.55 -6.98
N LEU A 37 -9.52 -10.38 -6.19
CA LEU A 37 -10.90 -10.49 -6.68
C LEU A 37 -11.22 -9.39 -7.71
N ALA A 38 -10.67 -8.18 -7.54
CA ALA A 38 -10.81 -7.11 -8.51
C ALA A 38 -10.08 -7.42 -9.82
N VAL A 39 -8.90 -8.04 -9.74
CA VAL A 39 -8.14 -8.52 -10.92
C VAL A 39 -8.93 -9.58 -11.68
N LEU A 40 -9.48 -10.58 -10.98
CA LEU A 40 -10.27 -11.66 -11.59
C LEU A 40 -11.58 -11.13 -12.19
N ALA A 41 -12.26 -10.20 -11.54
CA ALA A 41 -13.47 -9.57 -12.08
C ALA A 41 -13.22 -8.75 -13.36
N MET A 42 -12.02 -8.17 -13.50
CA MET A 42 -11.60 -7.38 -14.66
C MET A 42 -10.82 -8.18 -15.72
N THR A 43 -10.71 -9.50 -15.55
CA THR A 43 -10.05 -10.39 -16.51
C THR A 43 -11.05 -10.81 -17.60
N PRO A 44 -10.73 -10.68 -18.90
CA PRO A 44 -11.61 -11.11 -19.97
C PRO A 44 -11.79 -12.63 -19.99
N LYS A 45 -12.96 -13.09 -20.45
CA LYS A 45 -13.31 -14.52 -20.56
C LYS A 45 -12.35 -15.20 -21.55
N GLY A 46 -11.40 -15.98 -21.03
CA GLY A 46 -10.35 -16.67 -21.80
C GLY A 46 -8.93 -16.36 -21.34
N ALA A 47 -8.71 -15.23 -20.66
CA ALA A 47 -7.38 -14.82 -20.17
C ALA A 47 -7.13 -15.16 -18.68
N TYR A 48 -8.07 -15.85 -18.02
CA TYR A 48 -7.95 -16.25 -16.60
C TYR A 48 -6.69 -17.06 -16.33
N PHE A 49 -6.37 -17.99 -17.21
CA PHE A 49 -5.17 -18.82 -17.08
C PHE A 49 -3.89 -17.97 -17.14
N ALA A 50 -3.81 -17.04 -18.10
CA ALA A 50 -2.67 -16.14 -18.26
C ALA A 50 -2.47 -15.23 -17.03
N ASN A 51 -3.56 -14.63 -16.53
CA ASN A 51 -3.49 -13.71 -15.40
C ASN A 51 -3.15 -14.42 -14.07
N ILE A 52 -3.70 -15.60 -13.82
CA ILE A 52 -3.38 -16.39 -12.61
C ILE A 52 -1.93 -16.88 -12.67
N ALA A 53 -1.49 -17.41 -13.82
CA ALA A 53 -0.11 -17.85 -14.00
C ALA A 53 0.89 -16.71 -13.77
N ALA A 54 0.59 -15.51 -14.24
CA ALA A 54 1.42 -14.34 -14.02
C ALA A 54 1.50 -13.89 -12.56
N ILE A 55 0.40 -13.94 -11.80
CA ILE A 55 0.39 -13.62 -10.37
C ILE A 55 1.29 -14.61 -9.62
N ILE A 56 1.18 -15.90 -9.93
CA ILE A 56 1.98 -16.96 -9.30
C ILE A 56 3.46 -16.80 -9.67
N ALA A 57 3.78 -16.52 -10.94
CA ALA A 57 5.15 -16.29 -11.37
C ALA A 57 5.79 -15.06 -10.71
N ALA A 58 5.06 -13.94 -10.68
CA ALA A 58 5.51 -12.71 -10.03
C ALA A 58 5.70 -12.90 -8.52
N MET A 59 4.80 -13.62 -7.85
CA MET A 59 4.93 -14.00 -6.44
C MET A 59 6.18 -14.85 -6.21
N ALA A 60 6.37 -15.91 -7.00
CA ALA A 60 7.50 -16.83 -6.85
C ALA A 60 8.84 -16.10 -7.02
N VAL A 61 9.00 -15.29 -8.06
CA VAL A 61 10.23 -14.52 -8.30
C VAL A 61 10.47 -13.50 -7.19
N SER A 62 9.44 -12.74 -6.79
CA SER A 62 9.56 -11.76 -5.70
C SER A 62 9.95 -12.44 -4.38
N PHE A 63 9.38 -13.60 -4.09
CA PHE A 63 9.65 -14.37 -2.88
C PHE A 63 11.09 -14.90 -2.88
N VAL A 64 11.55 -15.52 -3.97
CA VAL A 64 12.91 -16.06 -4.07
C VAL A 64 13.95 -14.94 -3.97
N VAL A 65 13.78 -13.85 -4.71
CA VAL A 65 14.72 -12.72 -4.68
C VAL A 65 14.74 -12.06 -3.30
N SER A 66 13.57 -11.87 -2.68
CA SER A 66 13.49 -11.30 -1.33
C SER A 66 14.12 -12.24 -0.28
N ALA A 67 13.87 -13.54 -0.36
CA ALA A 67 14.44 -14.52 0.56
C ALA A 67 15.98 -14.55 0.48
N VAL A 68 16.55 -14.46 -0.72
CA VAL A 68 18.01 -14.39 -0.92
C VAL A 68 18.60 -13.08 -0.39
N LEU A 69 17.95 -11.95 -0.66
CA LEU A 69 18.36 -10.62 -0.18
C LEU A 69 18.30 -10.51 1.36
N LEU A 70 17.24 -11.03 1.98
CA LEU A 70 17.07 -11.05 3.43
C LEU A 70 18.09 -11.97 4.11
N LYS A 71 18.34 -13.16 3.55
CA LYS A 71 19.33 -14.10 4.09
C LYS A 71 20.74 -13.54 4.13
N THR A 72 21.07 -12.61 3.23
CA THR A 72 22.36 -11.90 3.20
C THR A 72 22.38 -10.68 4.15
N SER A 73 21.22 -10.21 4.59
CA SER A 73 21.07 -9.01 5.46
C SER A 73 21.04 -9.34 6.96
N LYS A 74 20.87 -10.62 7.33
CA LYS A 74 20.80 -11.11 8.73
C LYS A 74 21.98 -10.73 9.64
N VAL A 75 23.13 -10.31 9.12
CA VAL A 75 24.28 -9.87 9.94
C VAL A 75 24.04 -8.50 10.61
N LYS A 76 22.92 -7.80 10.32
CA LYS A 76 22.65 -6.44 10.83
C LYS A 76 21.30 -6.27 11.55
N GLU A 77 20.57 -7.34 11.82
CA GLU A 77 19.09 -7.28 11.95
C GLU A 77 18.52 -7.53 13.36
N GLU A 78 19.33 -7.84 14.39
CA GLU A 78 18.78 -8.07 15.75
C GLU A 78 18.16 -6.80 16.38
N ASP A 79 18.70 -5.61 16.10
CA ASP A 79 18.12 -4.32 16.55
C ASP A 79 16.89 -3.86 15.72
N ASP A 80 16.66 -4.44 14.54
CA ASP A 80 15.66 -3.96 13.58
C ASP A 80 14.28 -4.63 13.73
N ILE A 81 14.20 -5.82 14.34
CA ILE A 81 12.93 -6.56 14.50
C ILE A 81 12.03 -5.91 15.57
N GLU A 82 12.60 -5.42 16.66
CA GLU A 82 11.85 -4.67 17.68
C GLU A 82 11.36 -3.32 17.14
N ALA A 83 12.19 -2.63 16.35
CA ALA A 83 11.81 -1.39 15.67
C ALA A 83 10.74 -1.60 14.58
N ALA A 84 10.81 -2.70 13.82
CA ALA A 84 9.80 -3.07 12.84
C ALA A 84 8.47 -3.44 13.49
N THR A 85 8.51 -4.14 14.63
CA THR A 85 7.31 -4.49 15.40
C THR A 85 6.64 -3.24 15.98
N ARG A 86 7.42 -2.30 16.54
CA ARG A 86 6.89 -0.99 16.97
C ARG A 86 6.26 -0.21 15.82
N ARG A 87 6.93 -0.12 14.67
CA ARG A 87 6.37 0.53 13.47
C ARG A 87 5.08 -0.15 12.98
N MET A 88 4.97 -1.48 13.07
CA MET A 88 3.73 -2.19 12.74
C MET A 88 2.60 -1.91 13.74
N HIS A 89 2.92 -1.76 15.03
CA HIS A 89 1.94 -1.35 16.03
C HIS A 89 1.50 0.10 15.84
N ASP A 90 2.42 1.01 15.52
CA ASP A 90 2.13 2.42 15.24
C ASP A 90 1.27 2.58 13.98
N MET A 91 1.60 1.88 12.89
CA MET A 91 0.79 1.88 11.66
C MET A 91 -0.60 1.25 11.87
N LYS A 92 -0.73 0.24 12.73
CA LYS A 92 -2.03 -0.34 13.12
C LYS A 92 -2.83 0.60 14.03
N ALA A 93 -2.18 1.37 14.90
CA ALA A 93 -2.82 2.37 15.76
C ALA A 93 -3.33 3.57 14.94
N GLU A 94 -2.56 4.02 13.94
CA GLU A 94 -2.95 5.05 12.99
C GLU A 94 -4.12 4.59 12.11
N SER A 95 -4.12 3.33 11.66
CA SER A 95 -5.23 2.72 10.92
C SER A 95 -6.52 2.54 11.75
N LYS A 96 -6.42 2.55 13.08
CA LYS A 96 -7.56 2.51 14.01
C LYS A 96 -7.99 3.90 14.51
N GLY A 97 -7.42 4.97 13.97
CA GLY A 97 -7.75 6.35 14.36
C GLY A 97 -7.28 6.74 15.76
N ALA A 98 -6.38 5.97 16.37
CA ALA A 98 -5.87 6.20 17.71
C ALA A 98 -4.47 6.83 17.67
N SER A 99 -4.35 7.99 17.03
CA SER A 99 -3.31 8.93 17.43
C SER A 99 -3.94 9.84 18.49
N PRO A 100 -3.36 9.97 19.70
CA PRO A 100 -3.68 11.11 20.52
C PRO A 100 -3.12 12.31 19.75
N LEU A 101 -3.96 12.94 18.92
CA LEU A 101 -3.85 14.36 18.69
C LEU A 101 -3.65 14.93 20.08
N ALA A 102 -2.46 15.46 20.34
CA ALA A 102 -2.20 16.23 21.54
C ALA A 102 -3.26 17.33 21.54
N ALA A 103 -4.34 17.08 22.29
CA ALA A 103 -5.33 18.06 22.67
C ALA A 103 -4.62 19.00 23.65
N GLY A 104 -3.64 19.75 23.15
CA GLY A 104 -3.37 21.04 23.72
C GLY A 104 -4.67 21.80 23.59
N ASN A 105 -5.25 22.19 24.73
CA ASN A 105 -6.37 23.12 24.82
C ASN A 105 -5.94 24.47 24.21
N VAL A 106 -5.84 24.53 22.89
CA VAL A 106 -5.72 25.77 22.16
C VAL A 106 -7.14 26.18 21.84
N THR A 107 -7.67 27.07 22.68
CA THR A 107 -8.89 27.84 22.40
C THR A 107 -8.59 28.82 21.27
N ASN A 108 -8.28 28.30 20.08
CA ASN A 108 -8.28 29.10 18.88
C ASN A 108 -9.71 29.12 18.38
N ASP A 109 -10.22 30.33 18.15
CA ASP A 109 -11.49 30.54 17.49
C ASP A 109 -11.36 30.03 16.04
N LEU A 110 -11.88 28.83 15.76
CA LEU A 110 -11.79 28.17 14.45
C LEU A 110 -12.70 28.83 13.39
N SER A 111 -13.45 29.87 13.74
CA SER A 111 -14.43 30.55 12.89
C SER A 111 -13.84 31.16 11.60
N HIS A 112 -12.52 31.41 11.56
CA HIS A 112 -11.83 32.00 10.39
C HIS A 112 -11.01 31.00 9.56
N VAL A 113 -10.98 29.71 9.92
CA VAL A 113 -10.20 28.71 9.18
C VAL A 113 -10.94 28.31 7.89
N ARG A 114 -10.48 28.82 6.75
CA ARG A 114 -11.08 28.56 5.42
C ARG A 114 -10.46 27.40 4.64
N LYS A 115 -9.26 26.95 5.03
CA LYS A 115 -8.50 25.93 4.30
C LYS A 115 -7.86 24.93 5.23
N ILE A 116 -8.08 23.65 4.96
CA ILE A 116 -7.47 22.51 5.63
C ILE A 116 -6.79 21.65 4.55
N ILE A 117 -5.50 21.37 4.70
CA ILE A 117 -4.71 20.59 3.75
C ILE A 117 -4.31 19.28 4.41
N VAL A 118 -4.61 18.14 3.77
CA VAL A 118 -4.24 16.81 4.25
C VAL A 118 -3.22 16.21 3.29
N ALA A 119 -2.03 15.90 3.78
CA ALA A 119 -0.93 15.34 3.00
C ALA A 119 -0.45 14.01 3.62
N CYS A 120 -0.12 13.04 2.77
CA CYS A 120 0.55 11.79 3.16
C CYS A 120 1.62 11.53 2.10
N ASP A 121 2.80 11.19 2.57
CA ASP A 121 4.02 10.91 1.80
C ASP A 121 3.82 9.84 0.70
N ALA A 122 2.92 8.89 0.93
CA ALA A 122 2.59 7.80 0.00
C ALA A 122 1.45 8.13 -0.99
N GLY A 123 0.92 9.35 -0.96
CA GLY A 123 0.01 9.96 -1.94
C GLY A 123 -0.87 9.04 -2.79
N MET A 124 -2.06 8.67 -2.28
CA MET A 124 -3.30 8.47 -3.06
C MET A 124 -4.47 7.93 -2.22
N GLY A 125 -4.23 7.20 -1.13
CA GLY A 125 -5.30 6.53 -0.37
C GLY A 125 -5.72 7.22 0.92
N SER A 126 -4.76 7.40 1.85
CA SER A 126 -5.03 7.88 3.21
C SER A 126 -5.40 9.37 3.26
N SER A 127 -4.72 10.21 2.48
CA SER A 127 -5.00 11.66 2.44
C SER A 127 -6.36 12.00 1.85
N ALA A 128 -6.77 11.28 0.80
CA ALA A 128 -8.07 11.48 0.16
C ALA A 128 -9.22 11.08 1.11
N MET A 129 -9.08 9.96 1.82
CA MET A 129 -10.03 9.55 2.84
C MET A 129 -10.06 10.51 4.05
N GLY A 130 -8.88 10.98 4.50
CA GLY A 130 -8.77 11.95 5.60
C GLY A 130 -9.40 13.30 5.28
N ALA A 131 -9.17 13.83 4.07
CA ALA A 131 -9.80 15.07 3.61
C ALA A 131 -11.33 14.92 3.49
N GLY A 132 -11.81 13.78 2.97
CA GLY A 132 -13.25 13.50 2.88
C GLY A 132 -13.92 13.36 4.25
N TYR A 133 -13.26 12.74 5.23
CA TYR A 133 -13.76 12.65 6.60
C TYR A 133 -13.83 14.03 7.27
N CYS A 134 -12.75 14.82 7.17
CA CYS A 134 -12.69 16.17 7.74
C CYS A 134 -13.77 17.08 7.12
N ALA A 135 -13.95 17.04 5.80
CA ALA A 135 -14.99 17.79 5.10
C ALA A 135 -16.41 17.38 5.53
N ARG A 136 -16.69 16.08 5.75
CA ARG A 136 -17.99 15.62 6.26
C ARG A 136 -18.25 16.11 7.68
N LYS A 137 -17.25 16.01 8.57
CA LYS A 137 -17.37 16.41 9.97
C LYS A 137 -17.60 17.92 10.13
N CYS A 138 -16.96 18.75 9.30
CA CYS A 138 -17.18 20.21 9.31
C CYS A 138 -18.50 20.65 8.66
N ARG A 139 -19.14 19.79 7.85
CA ARG A 139 -20.38 20.11 7.11
C ARG A 139 -21.63 19.52 7.75
N MET A 140 -21.50 18.48 8.57
CA MET A 140 -22.59 17.99 9.41
C MET A 140 -22.72 18.90 10.64
N PRO A 141 -23.86 19.58 10.84
CA PRO A 141 -24.17 20.18 12.13
C PRO A 141 -24.26 19.04 13.16
N GLY A 142 -23.63 19.21 14.32
CA GLY A 142 -23.71 18.27 15.43
C GLY A 142 -25.13 18.07 15.94
#